data_AF-A0A212LPG0-F1
#
_entry.id   AF-A0A212LPG0-F1
#
_cell.length_a   1.000
_cell.length_b   1.000
_cell.length_c   1.000
_cell.angle_alpha   90.00
_cell.angle_beta   90.00
_cell.angle_gamma   90.00
#
_symmetry.space_group_name_H-M   'P 1'
#
loop_
_entity.id
_entity.type
_entity.pdbx_description
1 polymer ?
#
loop_
_entity_poly.entity_id
_entity_poly.type
_entity_poly.pdbx_seq_one_letter_code
_entity_poly.pdbx_strand_id
1 'polypeptide(L)'
;MGLRGRLRERGGMTNPASFHHATCGLCGRRADGIGFSPGGRPPVVWVCNDCGLARARTAARMRDFDAVERRAFALAARRAGQFLDTIGKTDLAVLTTEEYEGFLRAFQTHFVEEIRRLVEGEATP
;
A
#
# COMPACT_ATOMS: atom_id res chain seq x y z
N MET A 1 13.47 -24.61 16.54
CA MET A 1 12.01 -24.86 16.43
C MET A 1 11.32 -23.50 16.43
N GLY A 2 10.96 -22.86 15.32
CA GLY A 2 10.14 -23.37 14.21
C GLY A 2 8.78 -22.67 14.21
N LEU A 3 8.73 -21.32 14.27
CA LEU A 3 7.49 -20.54 14.19
C LEU A 3 7.21 -20.09 12.74
N ARG A 4 7.21 -21.04 11.81
CA ARG A 4 6.49 -20.89 10.53
C ARG A 4 5.04 -21.29 10.81
N GLY A 5 4.24 -20.33 11.26
CA GLY A 5 2.88 -20.56 11.71
C GLY A 5 1.87 -19.70 10.97
N ARG A 6 1.48 -20.16 9.78
CA ARG A 6 0.23 -19.82 9.08
C ARG A 6 0.09 -18.36 8.61
N LEU A 7 0.68 -18.08 7.44
CA LEU A 7 0.07 -17.13 6.50
C LEU A 7 -1.36 -17.60 6.26
N ARG A 8 -2.31 -16.90 6.87
CA ARG A 8 -3.73 -17.07 6.59
C ARG A 8 -3.94 -16.63 5.15
N GLU A 9 -4.11 -17.59 4.27
CA GLU A 9 -4.76 -17.39 2.97
C GLU A 9 -6.22 -16.99 3.23
N ARG A 10 -6.43 -15.71 3.50
CA ARG A 10 -7.69 -15.05 3.24
C ARG A 10 -7.38 -14.11 2.10
N GLY A 11 -8.10 -14.22 0.98
CA GLY A 11 -7.99 -13.33 -0.19
C GLY A 11 -8.42 -11.88 0.09
N GLY A 12 -8.16 -11.37 1.30
CA GLY A 12 -8.22 -9.97 1.65
C GLY A 12 -6.88 -9.34 1.34
N MET A 13 -6.91 -8.25 0.58
CA MET A 13 -5.74 -7.43 0.34
C MET A 13 -5.39 -6.70 1.63
N THR A 14 -4.39 -7.20 2.36
CA THR A 14 -3.96 -6.63 3.63
C THR A 14 -3.29 -5.29 3.38
N ASN A 15 -3.66 -4.29 4.17
CA ASN A 15 -3.01 -2.99 4.18
C ASN A 15 -1.49 -3.16 4.45
N PRO A 16 -0.59 -2.51 3.69
CA PRO A 16 0.86 -2.60 3.88
C PRO A 16 1.36 -1.92 5.17
N ALA A 17 0.49 -1.53 6.11
CA ALA A 17 0.87 -0.98 7.40
C ALA A 17 1.96 -1.85 8.06
N SER A 18 3.20 -1.37 7.98
CA SER A 18 4.36 -2.11 8.43
C SER A 18 4.50 -1.95 9.94
N PHE A 19 4.64 -3.08 10.63
CA PHE A 19 4.99 -3.13 12.05
C PHE A 19 6.51 -3.26 12.25
N HIS A 20 7.29 -3.18 11.17
CA HIS A 20 8.74 -3.23 11.21
C HIS A 20 9.32 -1.87 11.59
N HIS A 21 10.27 -1.86 12.53
CA HIS A 21 10.86 -0.65 13.10
C HIS A 21 11.57 0.27 12.10
N ALA A 22 11.99 -0.26 10.94
CA ALA A 22 12.65 0.50 9.90
C ALA A 22 11.68 1.36 9.05
N THR A 23 10.38 1.10 9.09
CA THR A 23 9.40 1.69 8.16
C THR A 23 8.21 2.29 8.89
N CYS A 24 7.83 3.49 8.48
CA CYS A 24 6.67 4.22 8.98
C CYS A 24 5.39 3.50 8.55
N GLY A 25 4.57 3.07 9.51
CA GLY A 25 3.28 2.41 9.24
C GLY A 25 2.21 3.33 8.63
N LEU A 26 2.52 4.61 8.40
CA LEU A 26 1.63 5.59 7.77
C LEU A 26 2.01 5.86 6.31
N CYS A 27 3.26 6.22 6.03
CA CYS A 27 3.71 6.58 4.69
C CYS A 27 4.59 5.52 4.02
N GLY A 28 4.92 4.43 4.71
CA GLY A 28 5.82 3.38 4.19
C GLY A 28 7.29 3.78 4.06
N ARG A 29 7.65 5.07 4.25
CA ARG A 29 9.04 5.56 4.23
C ARG A 29 9.78 5.16 5.51
N ARG A 30 11.06 5.52 5.64
CA ARG A 30 11.87 5.25 6.84
C ARG A 30 11.19 5.78 8.11
N ALA A 31 11.12 4.97 9.16
CA ALA A 31 10.70 5.43 10.49
C ALA A 31 11.88 6.05 11.26
N ASP A 32 11.58 6.97 12.19
CA ASP A 32 12.60 7.70 12.96
C ASP A 32 12.73 7.17 14.40
N GLY A 33 12.31 5.91 14.63
CA GLY A 33 12.44 5.24 15.93
C GLY A 33 11.31 5.53 16.93
N ILE A 34 10.25 6.25 16.52
CA ILE A 34 9.08 6.51 17.37
C ILE A 34 8.05 5.39 17.17
N GLY A 35 7.73 4.66 18.23
CA GLY A 35 6.74 3.58 18.22
C GLY A 35 5.46 3.96 18.96
N PHE A 36 4.31 3.66 18.35
CA PHE A 36 3.01 3.72 19.00
C PHE A 36 2.43 2.32 19.20
N SER A 37 1.95 2.04 20.41
CA SER A 37 1.22 0.81 20.71
C SER A 37 0.03 1.14 21.61
N PRO A 38 -1.21 0.79 21.20
CA PRO A 38 -2.36 0.86 22.08
C PRO A 38 -2.16 -0.04 23.31
N GLY A 39 -2.15 0.57 24.51
CA GLY A 39 -2.00 -0.17 25.77
C GLY A 39 -0.59 -0.73 26.03
N GLY A 40 0.43 -0.28 25.28
CA GLY A 40 1.83 -0.67 25.49
C GLY A 40 2.15 -2.13 25.12
N ARG A 41 1.28 -2.80 24.36
CA ARG A 41 1.47 -4.18 23.90
C ARG A 41 1.68 -4.25 22.37
N PRO A 42 2.53 -5.15 21.86
CA PRO A 42 2.65 -5.38 20.42
C PRO A 42 1.29 -5.68 19.74
N PRO A 43 1.13 -5.36 18.44
CA PRO A 43 2.13 -4.80 17.54
C PRO A 43 2.34 -3.28 17.71
N VAL A 44 3.58 -2.82 17.46
CA VAL A 44 3.95 -1.40 17.49
C VAL A 44 3.89 -0.83 16.08
N VAL A 45 3.18 0.29 15.90
CA VAL A 45 3.21 1.09 14.69
C VAL A 45 4.36 2.09 14.81
N TRP A 46 5.39 1.90 13.99
CA TRP A 46 6.52 2.81 13.94
C TRP A 46 6.21 3.98 13.01
N VAL A 47 6.68 5.19 13.35
CA VAL A 47 6.39 6.39 12.56
C VAL A 47 7.64 7.24 12.32
N CYS A 48 7.62 7.97 11.21
CA CYS A 48 8.53 9.07 10.95
C CYS A 48 8.02 10.37 11.58
N ASN A 49 8.92 11.34 11.71
CA ASN A 49 8.64 12.65 12.27
C ASN A 49 7.58 13.42 11.44
N ASP A 50 7.55 13.25 10.11
CA ASP A 50 6.59 13.94 9.24
C ASP A 50 5.14 13.48 9.47
N CYS A 51 4.95 12.18 9.72
CA CYS A 51 3.61 11.64 9.92
C CYS A 51 3.13 11.79 11.38
N GLY A 52 4.07 11.70 12.32
CA GLY A 52 3.84 11.97 13.74
C GLY A 52 2.97 10.94 14.47
N LEU A 53 2.99 11.03 15.79
CA LEU A 53 2.32 10.07 16.68
C LEU A 53 0.78 10.17 16.63
N ALA A 54 0.24 11.37 16.38
CA ALA A 54 -1.20 11.60 16.37
C ALA A 54 -1.91 10.75 15.29
N ARG A 55 -1.34 10.71 14.08
CA ARG A 55 -1.87 9.90 12.96
C ARG A 55 -1.64 8.40 13.18
N ALA A 56 -0.59 8.01 13.91
CA ALA A 56 -0.29 6.63 14.24
C ALA A 56 -1.44 5.94 15.00
N ARG A 57 -2.14 6.71 15.85
CA ARG A 57 -3.29 6.21 16.62
C ARG A 57 -4.42 5.73 15.72
N THR A 58 -4.65 6.45 14.62
CA THR A 58 -5.65 6.07 13.61
C THR A 58 -5.16 4.87 12.81
N ALA A 59 -3.89 4.87 12.37
CA ALA A 59 -3.34 3.77 11.58
C ALA A 59 -3.24 2.43 12.33
N ALA A 60 -3.02 2.45 13.65
CA ALA A 60 -3.07 1.25 14.48
C ALA A 60 -4.44 0.53 14.47
N ARG A 61 -5.49 1.20 13.95
CA ARG A 61 -6.84 0.66 13.79
C ARG A 61 -7.19 0.33 12.34
N MET A 62 -6.34 0.72 11.37
CA MET A 62 -6.56 0.41 9.97
C MET A 62 -6.37 -1.10 9.75
N ARG A 63 -7.29 -1.69 8.98
CA ARG A 63 -7.30 -3.12 8.65
C ARG A 63 -7.26 -3.27 7.13
N ASP A 64 -7.56 -4.47 6.64
CA ASP A 64 -7.70 -4.80 5.21
C ASP A 64 -8.41 -3.70 4.42
N PHE A 65 -8.05 -3.56 3.15
CA PHE A 65 -8.66 -2.58 2.27
C PHE A 65 -10.18 -2.64 2.32
N ASP A 66 -10.83 -1.49 2.40
CA ASP A 66 -12.28 -1.36 2.34
C ASP A 66 -12.81 -1.52 0.90
N ALA A 67 -14.10 -1.27 0.69
CA ALA A 67 -14.71 -1.42 -0.64
C ALA A 67 -14.17 -0.40 -1.66
N VAL A 68 -13.83 0.82 -1.22
CA VAL A 68 -13.28 1.88 -2.06
C VAL A 68 -11.85 1.52 -2.45
N GLU A 69 -11.02 1.16 -1.47
CA GLU A 69 -9.62 0.80 -1.68
C GLU A 69 -9.49 -0.45 -2.58
N ARG A 70 -10.32 -1.48 -2.39
CA ARG A 70 -10.32 -2.66 -3.28
C ARG A 70 -10.71 -2.29 -4.72
N ARG A 71 -11.70 -1.43 -4.90
CA ARG A 71 -12.12 -0.97 -6.23
C ARG A 71 -11.03 -0.12 -6.90
N ALA A 72 -10.43 0.80 -6.17
CA ALA A 72 -9.34 1.63 -6.64
C ALA A 72 -8.14 0.77 -7.07
N PHE A 73 -7.79 -0.26 -6.30
CA PHE A 73 -6.72 -1.18 -6.64
C PHE A 73 -6.98 -1.89 -7.97
N ALA A 74 -8.19 -2.43 -8.18
CA ALA A 74 -8.54 -3.13 -9.41
C ALA A 74 -8.48 -2.20 -10.64
N LEU A 75 -8.94 -0.94 -10.50
CA LEU A 75 -8.88 0.06 -11.55
C LEU A 75 -7.42 0.47 -11.87
N ALA A 76 -6.61 0.67 -10.84
CA ALA A 76 -5.20 1.00 -10.98
C ALA A 76 -4.40 -0.14 -11.62
N ALA A 77 -4.65 -1.39 -11.22
CA ALA A 77 -4.03 -2.57 -11.82
C ALA A 77 -4.32 -2.65 -13.33
N ARG A 78 -5.57 -2.42 -13.73
CA ARG A 78 -5.95 -2.39 -15.14
C ARG A 78 -5.23 -1.29 -15.92
N ARG A 79 -5.14 -0.07 -15.36
CA ARG A 79 -4.43 1.04 -16.00
C ARG A 79 -2.92 0.83 -16.07
N ALA A 80 -2.33 0.21 -15.05
CA ALA A 80 -0.92 -0.18 -15.09
C ALA A 80 -0.67 -1.24 -16.18
N GLY A 81 -1.60 -2.17 -16.39
CA GLY A 81 -1.55 -3.09 -17.54
C GLY A 81 -1.58 -2.35 -18.88
N GLN A 82 -2.40 -1.30 -19.02
CA GLN A 82 -2.43 -0.47 -20.24
C GLN A 82 -1.09 0.23 -20.51
N PHE A 83 -0.31 0.57 -19.49
CA PHE A 83 1.06 1.06 -19.69
C PHE A 83 1.97 0.01 -20.34
N LEU A 84 1.82 -1.27 -19.97
CA LEU A 84 2.55 -2.36 -20.63
C LEU A 84 2.13 -2.52 -22.09
N ASP A 85 0.84 -2.32 -22.38
CA ASP A 85 0.33 -2.31 -23.76
C ASP A 85 0.91 -1.15 -24.58
N THR A 86 1.08 0.05 -24.00
CA THR A 86 1.61 1.21 -24.76
C THR A 86 3.07 1.05 -25.15
N ILE A 87 3.87 0.34 -24.35
CA ILE A 87 5.26 0.00 -24.68
C ILE A 87 5.39 -1.32 -25.45
N GLY A 88 4.28 -2.03 -25.67
CA GLY A 88 4.24 -3.30 -26.39
C GLY A 88 4.95 -4.46 -25.69
N LYS A 89 5.07 -4.44 -24.35
CA LYS A 89 5.77 -5.45 -23.57
C LYS A 89 4.92 -5.94 -22.41
N THR A 90 4.51 -7.21 -22.44
CA THR A 90 3.71 -7.83 -21.37
C THR A 90 4.47 -8.84 -20.51
N ASP A 91 5.64 -9.30 -20.98
CA ASP A 91 6.55 -10.10 -20.18
C ASP A 91 7.42 -9.18 -19.31
N LEU A 92 7.23 -9.25 -17.99
CA LEU A 92 7.96 -8.42 -17.04
C LEU A 92 9.46 -8.74 -17.03
N ALA A 93 9.87 -9.93 -17.46
CA ALA A 93 11.27 -10.35 -17.47
C ALA A 93 12.11 -9.64 -18.55
N VAL A 94 11.46 -9.04 -19.56
CA VAL A 94 12.14 -8.33 -20.67
C VAL A 94 12.11 -6.81 -20.52
N LEU A 95 11.50 -6.30 -19.46
CA LEU A 95 11.49 -4.86 -19.18
C LEU A 95 12.89 -4.38 -18.78
N THR A 96 13.26 -3.18 -19.23
CA THR A 96 14.39 -2.48 -18.61
C THR A 96 14.01 -2.06 -17.19
N THR A 97 15.01 -1.70 -16.38
CA THR A 97 14.78 -1.16 -15.04
C THR A 97 13.83 0.04 -15.08
N GLU A 98 14.03 0.95 -16.03
CA GLU A 98 13.23 2.17 -16.18
C GLU A 98 11.77 1.87 -16.57
N GLU A 99 11.56 0.88 -17.45
CA GLU A 99 10.22 0.44 -17.85
C GLU A 99 9.48 -0.24 -16.69
N TYR A 100 10.19 -1.08 -15.94
CA TYR A 100 9.63 -1.75 -14.77
C TYR A 100 9.27 -0.74 -13.66
N GLU A 101 10.15 0.20 -13.37
CA GLU A 101 9.86 1.30 -12.44
C GLU A 101 8.71 2.18 -12.94
N GLY A 102 8.63 2.43 -14.25
CA GLY A 102 7.51 3.13 -14.89
C GLY A 102 6.17 2.43 -14.67
N PHE A 103 6.13 1.11 -14.85
CA PHE A 103 4.95 0.28 -14.58
C PHE A 103 4.51 0.37 -13.10
N LEU A 104 5.45 0.21 -12.16
CA LEU A 104 5.15 0.32 -10.72
C LEU A 104 4.68 1.72 -10.33
N ARG A 105 5.28 2.76 -10.92
CA ARG A 105 4.88 4.15 -10.71
C ARG A 105 3.48 4.40 -11.27
N ALA A 106 3.16 3.90 -12.45
CA ALA A 106 1.83 4.02 -13.05
C ALA A 106 0.77 3.39 -12.14
N PHE A 107 1.04 2.19 -11.62
CA PHE A 107 0.16 1.54 -10.66
C PHE A 107 -0.05 2.39 -9.40
N GLN A 108 1.03 2.83 -8.75
CA GLN A 108 0.93 3.60 -7.50
C GLN A 108 0.19 4.92 -7.69
N THR A 109 0.49 5.65 -8.78
CA THR A 109 -0.17 6.91 -9.12
C THR A 109 -1.67 6.71 -9.31
N HIS A 110 -2.07 5.75 -10.15
CA HIS A 110 -3.48 5.50 -10.41
C HIS A 110 -4.22 4.97 -9.18
N PHE A 111 -3.56 4.21 -8.30
CA PHE A 111 -4.22 3.75 -7.07
C PHE A 111 -4.68 4.92 -6.20
N VAL A 112 -3.81 5.92 -6.00
CA VAL A 112 -4.15 7.10 -5.19
C VAL A 112 -5.16 8.00 -5.89
N GLU A 113 -5.05 8.17 -7.21
CA GLU A 113 -6.02 8.94 -8.00
C GLU A 113 -7.42 8.32 -7.95
N GLU A 114 -7.51 6.99 -8.08
CA GLU A 114 -8.79 6.28 -8.05
C GLU A 114 -9.46 6.32 -6.68
N ILE A 115 -8.67 6.31 -5.58
CA ILE A 115 -9.24 6.56 -4.24
C ILE A 115 -9.88 7.95 -4.19
N ARG A 116 -9.18 9.00 -4.64
CA ARG A 116 -9.72 10.38 -4.63
C ARG A 116 -11.01 10.46 -5.42
N ARG A 117 -10.99 9.95 -6.66
CA ARG A 117 -12.12 9.95 -7.57
C ARG A 117 -13.36 9.26 -6.98
N LEU A 118 -13.16 8.08 -6.38
CA LEU A 118 -14.25 7.31 -5.76
C LEU A 118 -14.82 7.99 -4.51
N VAL A 119 -13.98 8.66 -3.72
CA VAL A 119 -14.41 9.41 -2.53
C VAL A 119 -15.14 10.70 -2.90
N GLU A 120 -14.69 11.39 -3.94
CA GLU A 120 -15.27 12.65 -4.43
C GLU A 120 -16.56 12.43 -5.26
N GLY A 121 -16.90 11.17 -5.55
CA GLY A 121 -18.12 10.81 -6.28
C GLY A 121 -18.02 11.03 -7.79
N GLU A 122 -16.81 11.21 -8.31
CA GLU A 122 -16.57 11.33 -9.75
C GLU A 122 -16.81 9.98 -10.41
N ALA A 123 -17.94 9.86 -11.12
CA ALA A 123 -18.27 8.67 -11.89
C ALA A 123 -17.19 8.39 -12.95
N THR A 124 -16.95 7.11 -13.24
CA THR A 124 -16.08 6.74 -14.35
C THR A 124 -16.77 7.11 -15.66
N PRO A 125 -16.12 7.85 -16.59
CA PRO A 125 -16.58 7.87 -17.97
C PRO A 125 -16.59 6.45 -18.56
#